data_AF-A0AAV1WGY2-F1
#
_entry.id   AF-A0AAV1WGY2-F1
#
_cell.length_a   1.000
_cell.length_b   1.000
_cell.length_c   1.000
_cell.angle_alpha   90.00
_cell.angle_beta   90.00
_cell.angle_gamma   90.00
#
_symmetry.space_group_name_H-M   'P 1'
#
loop_
_entity.id
_entity.type
_entity.pdbx_description
1 polymer ?
#
loop_
_entity_poly.entity_id
_entity_poly.type
_entity_poly.pdbx_seq_one_letter_code
_entity_poly.pdbx_strand_id
1 'polypeptide(L)'
;MELAGQLFDMLKAVGKHHNFCVGLLIGGRKDVDVEKERVNELNILICTPSRLLQHMDETPNFDCSQMQVLVLHEADRILESGFKRELNAIISQLPKRRQTLLFSATQTKSVQDLARLSLKDPKYLSVHKESVTTTPTLLKQIVMVVPLDQKLDMLWSFIKTHLQ
;
A
#
# COMPACT_ATOMS: atom_id res chain seq x y z
N MET A 1 6.04 -2.69 -2.36
CA MET A 1 6.03 -3.41 -3.65
C MET A 1 5.49 -4.83 -3.49
N GLU A 2 6.02 -5.60 -2.54
CA GLU A 2 5.56 -6.96 -2.25
C GLU A 2 4.06 -7.06 -1.95
N LEU A 3 3.53 -6.17 -1.09
CA LEU A 3 2.11 -6.13 -0.75
C LEU A 3 1.18 -5.92 -1.96
N ALA A 4 1.58 -5.08 -2.91
CA ALA A 4 0.80 -4.82 -4.11
C ALA A 4 0.71 -6.06 -5.02
N GLY A 5 1.78 -6.86 -5.08
CA GLY A 5 1.77 -8.17 -5.75
C GLY A 5 0.85 -9.17 -5.06
N GLN A 6 0.91 -9.26 -3.73
CA GLN A 6 0.03 -10.15 -2.95
C GLN A 6 -1.46 -9.80 -3.14
N LEU A 7 -1.80 -8.50 -3.12
CA LEU A 7 -3.17 -8.05 -3.38
C LEU A 7 -3.63 -8.39 -4.80
N PHE A 8 -2.73 -8.29 -5.78
CA PHE A 8 -3.01 -8.66 -7.16
C PHE A 8 -3.33 -10.15 -7.31
N ASP A 9 -2.54 -11.02 -6.68
CA ASP A 9 -2.78 -12.47 -6.70
C ASP A 9 -4.09 -12.83 -5.98
N MET A 10 -4.38 -12.16 -4.85
CA MET A 10 -5.65 -12.32 -4.15
C MET A 10 -6.84 -11.89 -5.00
N LEU A 11 -6.75 -10.75 -5.69
CA LEU A 11 -7.82 -10.30 -6.58
C LEU A 11 -8.05 -11.25 -7.76
N LYS A 12 -7.00 -11.86 -8.30
CA LYS A 12 -7.16 -12.91 -9.32
C LYS A 12 -7.90 -14.13 -8.79
N ALA A 13 -7.60 -14.55 -7.56
CA ALA A 13 -8.26 -15.67 -6.92
C ALA A 13 -9.75 -15.39 -6.66
N VAL A 14 -10.07 -14.22 -6.10
CA VAL A 14 -11.46 -13.81 -5.79
C VAL A 14 -12.23 -13.49 -7.07
N GLY A 15 -11.58 -12.86 -8.04
CA GLY A 15 -12.17 -12.45 -9.32
C GLY A 15 -12.33 -13.56 -10.34
N LYS A 16 -12.02 -14.83 -10.02
CA LYS A 16 -12.00 -15.97 -10.96
C LYS A 16 -13.32 -16.16 -11.74
N HIS A 17 -14.44 -15.76 -11.15
CA HIS A 17 -15.78 -15.88 -11.75
C HIS A 17 -16.35 -14.54 -12.25
N HIS A 18 -15.49 -13.53 -12.41
CA HIS A 18 -15.84 -12.22 -12.90
C HIS A 18 -14.97 -11.84 -14.11
N ASN A 19 -15.51 -11.01 -15.00
CA ASN A 19 -14.77 -10.49 -16.15
C ASN A 19 -14.00 -9.21 -15.78
N PHE A 20 -13.25 -9.23 -14.67
CA PHE A 20 -12.43 -8.08 -14.27
C PHE A 20 -11.06 -8.12 -14.92
N CYS A 21 -10.68 -7.03 -15.58
CA CYS A 21 -9.31 -6.79 -15.98
C CYS A 21 -8.55 -6.09 -14.84
N VAL A 22 -7.58 -6.78 -14.24
CA VAL A 22 -6.75 -6.26 -13.15
C VAL A 22 -5.34 -6.03 -13.65
N GLY A 23 -4.75 -4.87 -13.35
CA GLY A 23 -3.34 -4.59 -13.63
C GLY A 23 -2.57 -4.08 -12.42
N LEU A 24 -1.25 -4.14 -12.54
CA LEU A 24 -0.30 -3.83 -11.47
C LEU A 24 0.76 -2.85 -11.98
N LEU A 25 0.76 -1.63 -11.44
CA LEU A 25 1.70 -0.55 -11.79
C LEU A 25 2.61 -0.19 -10.62
N ILE A 26 3.82 -0.72 -10.61
CA ILE A 26 4.78 -0.51 -9.53
C ILE A 26 6.09 0.01 -10.14
N GLY A 27 6.68 1.03 -9.50
CA GLY A 27 8.00 1.54 -9.89
C GLY A 27 9.09 0.46 -9.87
N GLY A 28 10.18 0.68 -10.62
CA GLY A 28 11.30 -0.27 -10.72
C GLY A 28 11.17 -1.33 -11.81
N ARG A 29 10.05 -1.37 -12.55
CA ARG A 29 9.89 -2.17 -13.77
C ARG A 29 10.23 -1.35 -15.01
N LYS A 30 10.96 -1.96 -15.95
CA LYS A 30 11.44 -1.29 -17.17
C LYS A 30 10.37 -1.13 -18.24
N ASP A 31 9.28 -1.90 -18.16
CA ASP A 31 8.34 -2.08 -19.27
C ASP A 31 7.18 -1.07 -19.26
N VAL A 32 7.50 0.23 -19.09
CA VAL A 32 6.50 1.31 -19.07
C VAL A 32 5.66 1.31 -20.34
N ASP A 33 6.31 1.13 -21.50
CA ASP A 33 5.65 1.24 -22.80
C ASP A 33 4.61 0.11 -22.99
N VAL A 34 4.92 -1.10 -22.53
CA VAL A 34 3.98 -2.23 -22.52
C VAL A 34 2.82 -1.97 -21.57
N GLU A 35 3.08 -1.35 -20.41
CA GLU A 35 2.03 -0.93 -19.48
C GLU A 35 1.10 0.11 -20.13
N LYS A 36 1.65 1.10 -20.86
CA LYS A 36 0.89 2.15 -21.56
C LYS A 36 -0.11 1.59 -22.59
N GLU A 37 0.24 0.51 -23.27
CA GLU A 37 -0.64 -0.13 -24.26
C GLU A 37 -1.89 -0.76 -23.64
N ARG A 38 -1.79 -1.26 -22.41
CA ARG A 38 -2.83 -2.09 -21.79
C ARG A 38 -3.59 -1.40 -20.66
N VAL A 39 -3.01 -0.36 -20.06
CA VAL A 39 -3.54 0.23 -18.83
C VAL A 39 -4.95 0.81 -19.02
N ASN A 40 -5.28 1.28 -20.22
CA ASN A 40 -6.59 1.84 -20.57
C ASN A 40 -7.71 0.78 -20.66
N GLU A 41 -7.36 -0.51 -20.72
CA GLU A 41 -8.32 -1.62 -20.79
C GLU A 41 -8.67 -2.20 -19.40
N LEU A 42 -8.01 -1.71 -18.35
CA LEU A 42 -8.14 -2.23 -17.00
C LEU A 42 -9.38 -1.69 -16.28
N ASN A 43 -10.05 -2.55 -15.50
CA ASN A 43 -11.14 -2.14 -14.61
C ASN A 43 -10.66 -1.91 -13.18
N ILE A 44 -9.60 -2.61 -12.78
CA ILE A 44 -9.01 -2.51 -11.44
C ILE A 44 -7.51 -2.29 -11.58
N LEU A 45 -6.99 -1.26 -10.91
CA LEU A 45 -5.58 -0.89 -10.96
C LEU A 45 -4.99 -0.89 -9.56
N ILE A 46 -4.01 -1.75 -9.32
CA ILE A 46 -3.18 -1.71 -8.11
C ILE A 46 -1.89 -0.98 -8.47
N CYS A 47 -1.54 0.06 -7.73
CA CYS A 47 -0.40 0.90 -8.10
C CYS A 47 0.34 1.52 -6.93
N THR A 48 1.60 1.88 -7.18
CA THR A 48 2.35 2.83 -6.33
C THR A 48 2.17 4.25 -6.83
N PRO A 49 2.08 5.28 -5.96
CA PRO A 49 1.78 6.65 -6.36
C PRO A 49 2.65 7.19 -7.49
N SER A 50 3.98 7.08 -7.38
CA SER A 50 4.88 7.62 -8.41
C SER A 50 4.66 6.99 -9.79
N ARG A 51 4.39 5.68 -9.86
CA ARG A 51 4.13 5.00 -11.14
C ARG A 51 2.75 5.36 -11.69
N LEU A 52 1.72 5.47 -10.84
CA LEU A 52 0.41 5.92 -11.28
C LEU A 52 0.47 7.34 -11.84
N LEU A 53 1.13 8.27 -11.14
CA LEU A 53 1.27 9.65 -11.61
C LEU A 53 2.00 9.71 -12.95
N GLN A 54 3.08 8.93 -13.12
CA GLN A 54 3.75 8.80 -14.41
C GLN A 54 2.77 8.38 -15.52
N HIS A 55 1.90 7.40 -15.26
CA HIS A 55 0.90 6.99 -16.26
C HIS A 55 -0.17 8.05 -16.51
N MET A 56 -0.62 8.77 -15.48
CA MET A 56 -1.57 9.88 -15.64
C MET A 56 -1.01 11.00 -16.50
N ASP A 57 0.28 11.30 -16.36
CA ASP A 57 0.94 12.40 -17.08
C ASP A 57 1.41 12.00 -18.49
N GLU A 58 1.89 10.77 -18.68
CA GLU A 58 2.59 10.34 -19.91
C GLU A 58 1.82 9.35 -20.78
N THR A 59 0.75 8.72 -20.30
CA THR A 59 0.01 7.71 -21.07
C THR A 59 -1.10 8.37 -21.87
N PRO A 60 -1.09 8.25 -23.21
CA PRO A 60 -2.18 8.77 -24.03
C PRO A 60 -3.52 8.16 -23.62
N ASN A 61 -4.55 9.00 -23.52
CA ASN A 61 -5.92 8.60 -23.23
C ASN A 61 -6.13 7.91 -21.86
N PHE A 62 -5.22 8.10 -20.90
CA PHE A 62 -5.43 7.62 -19.53
C PHE A 62 -6.53 8.41 -18.84
N ASP A 63 -7.75 7.89 -18.90
CA ASP A 63 -8.94 8.54 -18.36
C ASP A 63 -9.39 7.89 -17.05
N CYS A 64 -9.42 8.70 -15.97
CA CYS A 64 -9.97 8.30 -14.68
C CYS A 64 -11.38 8.87 -14.43
N SER A 65 -12.01 9.55 -15.39
CA SER A 65 -13.28 10.26 -15.21
C SER A 65 -14.41 9.36 -14.71
N GLN A 66 -14.41 8.08 -15.10
CA GLN A 66 -15.42 7.08 -14.74
C GLN A 66 -15.09 6.30 -13.46
N MET A 67 -14.00 6.62 -12.76
CA MET A 67 -13.57 5.88 -11.58
C MET A 67 -14.59 6.00 -10.44
N GLN A 68 -15.08 4.85 -9.97
CA GLN A 68 -16.11 4.78 -8.93
C GLN A 68 -15.54 4.63 -7.52
N VAL A 69 -14.39 4.00 -7.37
CA VAL A 69 -13.82 3.63 -6.06
C VAL A 69 -12.32 3.94 -6.03
N LEU A 70 -11.89 4.64 -4.97
CA LEU A 70 -10.48 4.85 -4.64
C LEU A 70 -10.17 4.17 -3.30
N VAL A 71 -9.10 3.38 -3.26
CA VAL A 71 -8.61 2.74 -2.02
C VAL A 71 -7.18 3.23 -1.73
N LEU A 72 -6.99 3.85 -0.56
CA LEU A 72 -5.69 4.25 -0.04
C LEU A 72 -5.31 3.26 1.06
N HIS A 73 -4.43 2.32 0.76
CA HIS A 73 -3.96 1.30 1.72
C HIS A 73 -2.62 1.71 2.34
N GLU A 74 -2.44 1.46 3.64
CA GLU A 74 -1.20 1.79 4.38
C GLU A 74 -0.85 3.28 4.22
N ALA A 75 -1.84 4.16 4.39
CA ALA A 75 -1.70 5.59 4.11
C ALA A 75 -0.56 6.26 4.89
N ASP A 76 -0.30 5.81 6.12
CA ASP A 76 0.84 6.20 6.94
C ASP A 76 2.17 5.87 6.26
N ARG A 77 2.33 4.63 5.77
CA ARG A 77 3.57 4.23 5.07
C ARG A 77 3.75 4.96 3.75
N ILE A 78 2.66 5.21 3.01
CA ILE A 78 2.74 5.99 1.77
C ILE A 78 3.28 7.40 2.06
N LEU A 79 2.81 8.03 3.14
CA LEU A 79 3.24 9.36 3.54
C LEU A 79 4.67 9.38 4.12
N GLU A 80 5.05 8.38 4.92
CA GLU A 80 6.42 8.20 5.41
C GLU A 80 7.43 8.01 4.28
N SER A 81 7.02 7.36 3.18
CA SER A 81 7.85 7.15 1.99
C SER A 81 8.01 8.43 1.14
N GLY A 82 7.43 9.55 1.56
CA GLY A 82 7.58 10.85 0.89
C GLY A 82 6.59 11.12 -0.24
N PHE A 83 5.65 10.22 -0.54
CA PHE A 83 4.74 10.32 -1.68
C PHE A 83 3.57 11.32 -1.52
N LYS A 84 3.68 12.27 -0.59
CA LYS A 84 2.61 13.22 -0.29
C LYS A 84 2.30 14.12 -1.50
N ARG A 85 3.33 14.54 -2.25
CA ARG A 85 3.15 15.44 -3.41
C ARG A 85 2.46 14.70 -4.54
N GLU A 86 2.88 13.47 -4.80
CA GLU A 86 2.31 12.59 -5.82
C GLU A 86 0.86 12.23 -5.50
N LEU A 87 0.56 11.87 -4.25
CA LEU A 87 -0.82 11.61 -3.83
C LEU A 87 -1.73 12.83 -4.03
N ASN A 88 -1.26 14.02 -3.66
CA ASN A 88 -2.05 15.25 -3.86
C ASN A 88 -2.30 15.51 -5.36
N ALA A 89 -1.29 15.32 -6.20
CA ALA A 89 -1.42 15.46 -7.65
C ALA A 89 -2.43 14.45 -8.21
N ILE A 90 -2.29 13.16 -7.87
CA ILE A 90 -3.21 12.09 -8.28
C ILE A 90 -4.64 12.43 -7.85
N ILE A 91 -4.88 12.70 -6.56
CA ILE A 91 -6.22 12.96 -6.03
C ILE A 91 -6.86 14.18 -6.70
N SER A 92 -6.07 15.20 -7.05
CA SER A 92 -6.56 16.40 -7.74
C SER A 92 -7.10 16.13 -9.16
N GLN A 93 -6.59 15.09 -9.82
CA GLN A 93 -7.00 14.67 -11.17
C GLN A 93 -8.13 13.63 -11.15
N LEU A 94 -8.41 13.01 -10.01
CA LEU A 94 -9.48 12.01 -9.87
C LEU A 94 -10.87 12.65 -9.73
N PRO A 95 -11.95 11.98 -10.18
CA PRO A 95 -13.31 12.48 -10.06
C PRO A 95 -13.71 12.70 -8.60
N LYS A 96 -14.36 13.83 -8.32
CA LYS A 96 -14.84 14.18 -6.96
C LYS A 96 -15.98 13.26 -6.49
N ARG A 97 -16.80 12.77 -7.42
CA ARG A 97 -17.90 11.85 -7.12
C ARG A 97 -17.40 10.41 -7.25
N ARG A 98 -16.92 9.87 -6.14
CA ARG A 98 -16.41 8.49 -6.00
C ARG A 98 -16.55 8.04 -4.54
N GLN A 99 -16.60 6.74 -4.30
CA GLN A 99 -16.38 6.18 -2.98
C GLN A 99 -14.88 6.18 -2.69
N THR A 100 -14.50 6.49 -1.45
CA THR A 100 -13.09 6.43 -1.04
C THR A 100 -12.94 5.71 0.29
N LEU A 101 -12.02 4.77 0.33
CA LEU A 101 -11.66 3.99 1.50
C LEU A 101 -10.20 4.29 1.83
N LEU A 102 -9.93 4.66 3.09
CA LEU A 102 -8.59 4.92 3.58
C LEU A 102 -8.29 3.97 4.73
N PHE A 103 -7.28 3.15 4.56
CA PHE A 103 -6.79 2.19 5.54
C PHE A 103 -5.40 2.61 6.01
N SER A 104 -5.22 2.69 7.33
CA SER A 104 -3.95 3.06 7.94
C SER A 104 -3.84 2.44 9.32
N ALA A 105 -2.63 2.01 9.70
CA ALA A 105 -2.37 1.44 11.01
C ALA A 105 -2.26 2.53 12.09
N THR A 106 -1.73 3.70 11.71
CA THR A 106 -1.53 4.84 12.61
C THR A 106 -2.38 6.05 12.22
N GLN A 107 -2.72 6.89 13.21
CA GLN A 107 -3.45 8.13 12.98
C GLN A 107 -2.54 9.34 13.20
N THR A 108 -1.59 9.53 12.30
CA THR A 108 -0.74 10.72 12.33
C THR A 108 -1.48 11.94 11.79
N LYS A 109 -0.99 13.15 12.09
CA LYS A 109 -1.54 14.40 11.53
C LYS A 109 -1.55 14.38 10.00
N SER A 110 -0.51 13.84 9.38
CA SER A 110 -0.41 13.72 7.92
C SER A 110 -1.49 12.79 7.33
N VAL A 111 -1.82 11.69 8.02
CA VAL A 111 -2.91 10.80 7.63
C VAL A 111 -4.26 11.50 7.77
N GLN A 112 -4.46 12.27 8.85
CA GLN A 112 -5.68 13.07 9.03
C GLN A 112 -5.84 14.15 7.95
N ASP A 113 -4.75 14.82 7.56
CA ASP A 113 -4.77 15.80 6.47
C ASP A 113 -5.11 15.13 5.12
N LEU A 114 -4.52 13.95 4.84
CA LEU A 114 -4.85 13.17 3.64
C LEU A 114 -6.31 12.71 3.64
N ALA A 115 -6.83 12.29 4.79
CA ALA A 115 -8.23 11.90 4.96
C ALA A 115 -9.16 13.07 4.63
N ARG A 116 -8.88 14.28 5.12
CA ARG A 116 -9.64 15.50 4.80
C ARG A 116 -9.62 15.87 3.32
N LEU A 117 -8.50 15.59 2.64
CA LEU A 117 -8.34 15.88 1.21
C LEU A 117 -9.00 14.83 0.31
N SER A 118 -9.01 13.56 0.71
CA SER A 118 -9.45 12.44 -0.14
C SER A 118 -10.89 11.97 0.11
N LEU A 119 -11.40 12.09 1.35
CA LEU A 119 -12.68 11.56 1.79
C LEU A 119 -13.78 12.64 1.80
N LYS A 120 -15.03 12.21 1.64
CA LYS A 120 -16.23 13.03 1.80
C LYS A 120 -17.13 12.39 2.85
N ASP A 121 -17.37 13.10 3.96
CA ASP A 121 -18.18 12.64 5.10
C ASP A 121 -17.83 11.21 5.58
N PRO A 122 -16.57 10.95 5.99
CA PRO A 122 -16.12 9.59 6.28
C PRO A 122 -16.66 9.07 7.61
N LYS A 123 -17.00 7.77 7.62
CA LYS A 123 -17.21 7.01 8.85
C LYS A 123 -15.88 6.47 9.35
N TYR A 124 -15.52 6.84 10.56
CA TYR A 124 -14.31 6.35 11.21
C TYR A 124 -14.58 5.01 11.88
N LEU A 125 -13.88 3.98 11.42
CA LEU A 125 -13.85 2.66 12.06
C LEU A 125 -12.45 2.45 12.61
N SER A 126 -12.35 2.32 13.93
CA SER A 126 -11.10 2.02 14.58
C SER A 126 -11.31 0.87 15.55
N VAL A 127 -10.50 -0.17 15.39
CA VAL A 127 -10.42 -1.27 16.33
C VAL A 127 -9.53 -0.80 17.48
N HIS A 128 -10.04 0.08 18.34
CA HIS A 128 -9.32 0.48 19.54
C HIS A 128 -9.12 -0.77 20.41
N LYS A 129 -7.91 -1.33 20.40
CA LYS A 129 -7.38 -2.05 21.56
C LYS A 129 -6.59 -1.02 22.35
N GLU A 130 -6.96 -0.88 23.61
CA GLU A 130 -6.41 0.01 24.64
C GLU A 130 -4.93 -0.29 25.00
N SER A 131 -4.08 -0.59 24.02
CA SER A 131 -2.67 -0.87 24.26
C SER A 131 -1.86 0.40 24.03
N VAL A 132 -1.39 0.99 25.13
CA VAL A 132 -0.41 2.10 25.18
C VAL A 132 0.90 1.72 24.47
N THR A 133 1.15 0.43 24.26
CA THR A 133 2.35 -0.13 23.60
C THR A 133 1.98 -0.94 22.37
N THR A 134 2.69 -0.73 21.26
CA THR A 134 2.59 -1.52 20.01
C THR A 134 2.92 -3.00 20.24
N THR A 135 3.67 -3.28 21.30
CA THR A 135 4.04 -4.64 21.70
C THR A 135 3.03 -5.18 22.72
N PRO A 136 2.52 -6.42 22.55
CA PRO A 136 1.77 -7.11 23.58
C PRO A 136 2.58 -7.19 24.89
N THR A 137 1.95 -6.95 26.04
CA THR A 137 2.58 -7.04 27.36
C THR A 137 3.13 -8.44 27.68
N LEU A 138 2.56 -9.48 27.05
CA LEU A 138 3.01 -10.87 27.19
C LEU A 138 4.20 -11.22 26.27
N LEU A 139 4.59 -10.35 25.34
CA LEU A 139 5.69 -10.64 24.43
C LEU A 139 7.04 -10.40 25.13
N LYS A 140 7.76 -11.48 25.42
CA LYS A 140 9.14 -11.41 25.91
C LYS A 140 10.08 -11.12 24.74
N GLN A 141 10.57 -9.88 24.67
CA GLN A 141 11.59 -9.48 23.70
C GLN A 141 13.00 -9.66 24.31
N ILE A 142 13.88 -10.38 23.62
CA ILE A 142 15.27 -10.61 24.04
C ILE A 142 16.17 -10.01 22.97
N VAL A 143 17.14 -9.19 23.39
CA VAL A 143 18.16 -8.59 22.51
C VAL A 143 19.53 -9.09 22.95
N MET A 144 20.32 -9.56 21.98
CA MET A 144 21.73 -9.92 22.17
C MET A 144 22.59 -9.08 21.25
N VAL A 145 23.57 -8.37 21.83
CA VAL A 145 24.55 -7.61 21.07
C VAL A 145 25.71 -8.55 20.74
N VAL A 146 25.93 -8.82 19.46
CA VAL A 146 26.91 -9.80 18.99
C VAL A 146 27.76 -9.19 17.87
N PRO A 147 29.11 -9.32 17.93
CA PRO A 147 29.99 -8.99 16.82
C PRO A 147 29.55 -9.68 15.51
N LEU A 148 29.73 -9.02 14.36
CA LEU A 148 29.21 -9.49 13.07
C LEU A 148 29.68 -10.92 12.73
N ASP A 149 30.96 -11.18 12.98
CA ASP A 149 31.65 -12.46 12.79
C ASP A 149 31.06 -13.60 13.65
N GLN A 150 30.45 -13.28 14.79
CA GLN A 150 29.91 -14.26 15.73
C GLN A 150 28.39 -14.43 15.64
N LYS A 151 27.71 -13.69 14.74
CA LYS A 151 26.24 -13.74 14.64
C LYS A 151 25.72 -15.13 14.25
N LEU A 152 26.40 -15.82 13.33
CA LEU A 152 26.00 -17.16 12.91
C LEU A 152 26.20 -18.18 14.03
N ASP A 153 27.33 -18.13 14.73
CA ASP A 153 27.62 -19.01 15.86
C ASP A 153 26.64 -18.80 17.01
N MET A 154 26.31 -17.54 17.32
CA MET A 154 25.33 -17.22 18.35
C MET A 154 23.92 -17.67 17.95
N LEU A 155 23.52 -17.49 16.69
CA LEU A 155 22.24 -17.99 16.19
C LEU A 155 22.17 -19.53 16.27
N TRP A 156 23.23 -20.21 15.88
CA TRP A 156 23.33 -21.66 15.96
C TRP A 156 23.24 -22.16 17.40
N SER A 157 23.99 -21.53 18.31
CA SER A 157 23.94 -21.79 19.75
C SER A 157 22.52 -21.60 20.28
N PHE A 158 21.89 -20.46 19.96
CA PHE A 158 20.52 -20.16 20.36
C PHE A 158 19.51 -21.22 19.90
N ILE A 159 19.56 -21.62 18.62
CA ILE A 159 18.71 -22.66 18.04
C ILE A 159 18.91 -23.99 18.77
N LYS A 160 20.17 -24.40 19.00
CA LYS A 160 20.47 -25.66 19.70
C LYS A 160 19.95 -25.67 21.13
N THR A 161 20.06 -24.57 21.86
CA THR A 161 19.64 -24.48 23.26
C THR A 161 18.11 -24.46 23.41
N HIS A 162 17.35 -24.03 22.40
CA HIS A 162 15.89 -23.84 22.48
C HIS A 162 15.07 -24.84 21.63
N LEU A 163 15.71 -25.80 20.97
CA LEU A 163 15.06 -26.93 20.28
C LEU A 163 14.95 -28.21 21.15
N GLN A 164 15.34 -28.15 22.43
CA GLN A 164 15.15 -29.24 23.40
C GLN A 164 13.80 -29.13 24.11
#